data_AF-A0A842PPK6-F1
#
_entry.id   AF-A0A842PPK6-F1
#
_cell.length_a   1.000
_cell.length_b   1.000
_cell.length_c   1.000
_cell.angle_alpha   90.00
_cell.angle_beta   90.00
_cell.angle_gamma   90.00
#
_symmetry.space_group_name_H-M   'P 1'
#
loop_
_entity.id
_entity.type
_entity.pdbx_description
1 polymer ?
#
loop_
_entity_poly.entity_id
_entity_poly.type
_entity_poly.pdbx_seq_one_letter_code
_entity_poly.pdbx_strand_id
1 'polypeptide(L)'
;MHKDELLELHEQMVIIKDHFSARDHVDSSLFDPYDELAVEPSHVHKSKSEHKHAVFVLGNALATAMSDDEFSSAGRIGKRMEELADDAEGKI
;
A
#
# COMPACT_ATOMS: atom_id res chain seq x y z
N MET A 1 14.20 17.37 6.13
CA MET A 1 13.55 17.55 4.83
C MET A 1 13.00 18.96 4.69
N HIS A 2 13.47 19.65 3.67
CA HIS A 2 12.94 20.92 3.18
C HIS A 2 11.51 20.74 2.65
N LYS A 3 10.79 21.85 2.43
CA LYS A 3 9.40 21.77 1.97
C LYS A 3 9.32 21.26 0.53
N ASP A 4 10.25 21.70 -0.30
CA ASP A 4 10.27 21.36 -1.73
C ASP A 4 10.56 19.87 -1.93
N GLU A 5 11.59 19.35 -1.23
CA GLU A 5 11.89 17.91 -1.17
C GLU A 5 10.67 17.06 -0.70
N LEU A 6 9.86 17.59 0.22
CA LEU A 6 8.66 16.91 0.71
C LEU A 6 7.54 16.91 -0.34
N LEU A 7 7.38 18.00 -1.08
CA LEU A 7 6.39 18.11 -2.15
C LEU A 7 6.77 17.19 -3.32
N GLU A 8 8.04 17.16 -3.71
CA GLU A 8 8.58 16.23 -4.71
C GLU A 8 8.36 14.78 -4.28
N LEU A 9 8.67 14.44 -3.03
CA LEU A 9 8.42 13.10 -2.51
C LEU A 9 6.93 12.73 -2.57
N HIS A 10 6.06 13.66 -2.18
CA HIS A 10 4.62 13.45 -2.22
C HIS A 10 4.11 13.23 -3.64
N GLU A 11 4.62 13.99 -4.61
CA GLU A 11 4.32 13.79 -6.04
C GLU A 11 4.74 12.40 -6.52
N GLN A 12 5.97 11.97 -6.19
CA GLN A 12 6.44 10.63 -6.56
C GLN A 12 5.58 9.52 -5.93
N MET A 13 5.14 9.70 -4.68
CA MET A 13 4.26 8.73 -4.01
C MET A 13 2.88 8.64 -4.69
N VAL A 14 2.33 9.74 -5.21
CA VAL A 14 1.09 9.72 -6.00
C VAL A 14 1.29 9.00 -7.33
N ILE A 15 2.41 9.22 -8.02
CA ILE A 15 2.72 8.47 -9.25
C ILE A 15 2.78 6.96 -8.98
N ILE A 16 3.37 6.56 -7.84
CA ILE A 16 3.40 5.15 -7.41
C ILE A 16 1.98 4.65 -7.11
N LYS A 17 1.15 5.43 -6.41
CA LYS A 17 -0.27 5.13 -6.13
C LYS A 17 -1.03 4.81 -7.42
N ASP A 18 -0.92 5.68 -8.42
CA ASP A 18 -1.65 5.56 -9.68
C ASP A 18 -1.19 4.32 -10.46
N HIS A 19 0.11 4.03 -10.45
CA HIS A 19 0.64 2.82 -11.06
C HIS A 19 0.15 1.52 -10.39
N PHE A 20 -0.01 1.50 -9.06
CA PHE A 20 -0.60 0.36 -8.36
C PHE A 20 -2.11 0.25 -8.59
N SER A 21 -2.82 1.37 -8.58
CA SER A 21 -4.27 1.43 -8.78
C SER A 21 -4.68 0.98 -10.19
N ALA A 22 -3.79 1.08 -11.17
CA ALA A 22 -4.01 0.60 -12.53
C ALA A 22 -3.87 -0.94 -12.71
N ARG A 23 -3.50 -1.70 -11.66
CA ARG A 23 -3.31 -3.15 -11.73
C ARG A 23 -4.61 -3.88 -11.38
N ASP A 24 -4.96 -4.91 -12.16
CA ASP A 24 -6.21 -5.69 -12.00
C ASP A 24 -6.37 -6.41 -10.63
N HIS A 25 -5.30 -6.57 -9.86
CA HIS A 25 -5.29 -7.37 -8.62
C HIS A 25 -5.14 -6.52 -7.35
N VAL A 26 -5.19 -5.20 -7.46
CA VAL A 26 -5.08 -4.29 -6.31
C VAL A 26 -6.48 -3.87 -5.88
N ASP A 27 -6.75 -3.93 -4.57
CA ASP A 27 -8.02 -3.46 -4.01
C ASP A 27 -8.20 -1.96 -4.31
N SER A 28 -9.33 -1.59 -4.90
CA SER A 28 -9.66 -0.20 -5.23
C SER A 28 -9.74 0.71 -4.00
N SER A 29 -9.99 0.14 -2.81
CA SER A 29 -10.10 0.87 -1.55
C SER A 29 -8.78 1.05 -0.81
N LEU A 30 -7.70 0.44 -1.31
CA LEU A 30 -6.37 0.45 -0.67
C LEU A 30 -5.86 1.85 -0.34
N PHE A 31 -6.19 2.82 -1.19
CA PHE A 31 -5.73 4.20 -1.05
C PHE A 31 -6.81 5.18 -0.57
N ASP A 32 -8.00 4.70 -0.20
CA ASP A 32 -9.08 5.53 0.36
C ASP A 32 -8.60 6.41 1.53
N PRO A 33 -7.78 5.90 2.49
CA PRO A 33 -7.29 6.73 3.58
C PRO A 33 -6.47 7.93 3.14
N TYR A 34 -5.80 7.85 1.98
CA TYR A 34 -5.08 8.99 1.40
C TYR A 34 -6.05 9.99 0.77
N ASP A 35 -7.01 9.49 -0.01
CA ASP A 35 -7.98 10.33 -0.72
C ASP A 35 -8.87 11.12 0.27
N GLU A 36 -9.21 10.52 1.41
CA GLU A 36 -9.93 11.17 2.51
C GLU A 36 -9.19 12.37 3.14
N LEU A 37 -7.86 12.41 3.07
CA LEU A 37 -7.08 13.54 3.60
C LEU A 37 -7.31 14.83 2.79
N ALA A 38 -7.70 14.72 1.52
CA ALA A 38 -7.79 15.84 0.58
C ALA A 38 -6.49 16.70 0.56
N VAL A 39 -5.34 16.03 0.60
CA VAL A 39 -4.01 16.65 0.50
C VAL A 39 -3.29 16.13 -0.73
N GLU A 40 -3.36 16.88 -1.82
CA GLU A 40 -2.60 16.65 -3.04
C GLU A 40 -1.21 17.33 -3.04
N PRO A 41 -0.25 16.86 -3.88
CA PRO A 41 1.05 17.52 -4.06
C PRO A 41 0.94 18.98 -4.56
N SER A 42 -0.11 19.28 -5.34
CA SER A 42 -0.43 20.61 -5.87
C SER A 42 -0.74 21.65 -4.78
N HIS A 43 -1.13 21.20 -3.57
CA HIS A 43 -1.46 22.07 -2.44
C HIS A 43 -0.23 22.65 -1.75
N VAL A 44 0.68 23.28 -2.49
CA VAL A 44 1.95 23.83 -2.00
C VAL A 44 1.82 24.81 -0.83
N HIS A 45 0.64 25.35 -0.57
CA HIS A 45 0.34 26.24 0.56
C HIS A 45 0.06 25.47 1.87
N LYS A 46 -0.28 24.19 1.83
CA LYS A 46 -0.48 23.35 3.01
C LYS A 46 0.80 23.18 3.83
N SER A 47 0.63 22.81 5.09
CA SER A 47 1.72 22.68 6.04
C SER A 47 2.63 21.49 5.72
N LYS A 48 3.88 21.55 6.19
CA LYS A 48 4.79 20.39 6.11
C LYS A 48 4.22 19.16 6.84
N SER A 49 3.48 19.36 7.92
CA SER A 49 2.86 18.25 8.67
C SER A 49 1.78 17.55 7.84
N GLU A 50 0.96 18.30 7.10
CA GLU A 50 -0.07 17.72 6.22
C GLU A 50 0.56 16.87 5.12
N HIS A 51 1.58 17.40 4.42
CA HIS A 51 2.24 16.63 3.37
C HIS A 51 3.01 15.42 3.92
N LYS A 52 3.62 15.52 5.11
CA LYS A 52 4.22 14.36 5.77
C LYS A 52 3.19 13.29 6.10
N HIS A 53 2.02 13.70 6.57
CA HIS A 53 0.95 12.77 6.88
C HIS A 53 0.44 12.07 5.60
N ALA A 54 0.26 12.82 4.52
CA ALA A 54 -0.10 12.29 3.22
C ALA A 54 0.90 11.23 2.71
N VAL A 55 2.20 11.54 2.75
CA VAL A 55 3.29 10.59 2.40
C VAL A 55 3.26 9.36 3.31
N PHE A 56 3.03 9.55 4.61
CA PHE A 56 2.96 8.44 5.56
C PHE A 56 1.81 7.48 5.26
N VAL A 57 0.62 8.02 4.97
CA VAL A 57 -0.56 7.20 4.64
C VAL A 57 -0.36 6.46 3.31
N LEU A 58 0.19 7.12 2.28
CA LEU A 58 0.54 6.47 1.02
C LEU A 58 1.56 5.35 1.22
N GLY A 59 2.60 5.60 2.02
CA GLY A 59 3.62 4.59 2.33
C GLY A 59 3.06 3.37 3.06
N ASN A 60 2.11 3.57 3.97
CA ASN A 60 1.45 2.49 4.69
C ASN A 60 0.58 1.64 3.75
N ALA A 61 -0.24 2.28 2.91
CA ALA A 61 -1.05 1.58 1.91
C ALA A 61 -0.18 0.79 0.93
N LEU A 62 0.94 1.37 0.47
CA LEU A 62 1.89 0.69 -0.40
C LEU A 62 2.53 -0.53 0.30
N ALA A 63 2.91 -0.41 1.57
CA ALA A 63 3.46 -1.53 2.33
C ALA A 63 2.44 -2.68 2.45
N THR A 64 1.16 -2.37 2.70
CA THR A 64 0.07 -3.36 2.72
C THR A 64 -0.09 -4.05 1.37
N ALA A 65 -0.08 -3.30 0.27
CA ALA A 65 -0.16 -3.87 -1.08
C ALA A 65 0.98 -4.86 -1.37
N MET A 66 2.19 -4.56 -0.89
CA MET A 66 3.35 -5.41 -1.07
C MET A 66 3.33 -6.65 -0.16
N SER A 67 2.84 -6.53 1.07
CA SER A 67 2.71 -7.68 1.98
C SER A 67 1.62 -8.65 1.54
N ASP A 68 0.54 -8.16 0.94
CA ASP A 68 -0.52 -9.04 0.39
C ASP A 68 -0.04 -9.77 -0.86
N ASP A 69 0.85 -9.18 -1.67
CA ASP A 69 1.52 -9.86 -2.77
C ASP A 69 2.54 -10.91 -2.28
N GLU A 70 3.05 -10.80 -1.06
CA GLU A 70 3.86 -11.85 -0.40
C GLU A 70 3.05 -13.14 -0.16
N PHE A 71 1.71 -13.07 -0.17
CA PHE A 71 0.79 -14.20 -0.34
C PHE A 71 0.49 -14.52 -1.83
N SER A 72 1.50 -14.36 -2.70
CA SER A 72 1.47 -14.79 -4.10
C SER A 72 0.98 -16.24 -4.25
N SER A 73 0.71 -16.66 -5.49
CA SER A 73 0.31 -18.05 -5.79
C SER A 73 1.21 -19.10 -5.10
N ALA A 74 2.50 -18.82 -4.92
CA ALA A 74 3.43 -19.70 -4.22
C ALA A 74 3.19 -19.73 -2.70
N GLY A 75 2.96 -18.58 -2.05
CA GLY A 75 2.57 -18.52 -0.63
C GLY A 75 1.24 -19.21 -0.36
N ARG A 76 0.27 -19.08 -1.29
CA ARG A 76 -1.00 -19.81 -1.26
C ARG A 76 -0.83 -21.32 -1.39
N ILE A 77 0.11 -21.79 -2.22
CA ILE A 77 0.45 -23.22 -2.32
C ILE A 77 1.07 -23.71 -1.01
N GLY A 78 1.99 -22.95 -0.42
CA GLY A 78 2.59 -23.28 0.88
C GLY A 78 1.53 -23.47 1.97
N LYS A 79 0.63 -22.49 2.12
CA LYS A 79 -0.48 -22.56 3.09
C LYS A 79 -1.39 -23.77 2.85
N ARG A 80 -1.72 -24.09 1.60
CA ARG A 80 -2.52 -25.29 1.28
C ARG A 80 -1.78 -26.60 1.60
N MET A 81 -0.46 -26.64 1.43
CA MET A 81 0.34 -27.82 1.77
C MET A 81 0.42 -28.02 3.28
N GLU A 82 0.50 -26.95 4.06
CA GLU A 82 0.42 -26.97 5.52
C GLU A 82 -0.95 -27.48 5.99
N GLU A 83 -2.05 -26.90 5.48
CA GLU A 83 -3.42 -27.35 5.80
C GLU A 83 -3.65 -28.84 5.46
N LEU A 84 -3.10 -29.33 4.34
CA LEU A 84 -3.17 -30.74 3.96
C LEU A 84 -2.39 -31.67 4.90
N ALA A 85 -1.25 -31.21 5.43
CA ALA A 85 -0.46 -31.98 6.38
C ALA A 85 -1.20 -32.10 7.72
N ASP A 86 -1.75 -30.99 8.23
CA ASP A 86 -2.52 -30.97 9.48
C ASP A 86 -3.78 -31.86 9.40
N ASP A 87 -4.52 -31.81 8.29
CA ASP A 87 -5.69 -32.66 8.03
C ASP A 87 -5.34 -34.16 7.95
N ALA A 88 -4.12 -34.49 7.53
CA ALA A 88 -3.64 -35.86 7.47
C ALA A 88 -3.24 -36.38 8.86
N GLU A 89 -2.64 -35.53 9.70
CA GLU A 89 -2.27 -35.86 11.08
C GLU A 89 -3.50 -36.04 11.98
N GLY A 90 -4.57 -35.27 11.80
CA GLY A 90 -5.81 -35.39 12.58
C GLY A 90 -6.66 -36.64 12.28
N LYS A 91 -6.31 -37.43 11.27
CA LYS A 91 -7.03 -38.67 10.87
C LYS A 91 -6.36 -39.96 11.33
N ILE A 92 -5.28 -39.86 12.11
CA ILE A 92 -4.56 -40.98 12.76
C ILE A 92 -4.97 -41.02 14.23
#